data_AF-A0A963MI17-F1
#
_entry.id   AF-A0A963MI17-F1
#
_cell.length_a   1.000
_cell.length_b   1.000
_cell.length_c   1.000
_cell.angle_alpha   90.00
_cell.angle_beta   90.00
_cell.angle_gamma   90.00
#
_symmetry.space_group_name_H-M   'P 1'
#
loop_
_entity.id
_entity.type
_entity.pdbx_description
1 polymer ?
#
loop_
_entity_poly.entity_id
_entity_poly.type
_entity_poly.pdbx_seq_one_letter_code
_entity_poly.pdbx_strand_id
1 'polypeptide(L)'
;AFRKLGYKLPVMVSGTIEPFGAMLAGQTADALVASLQHVDLLSLGLNCATGPEFMTDHIRTIHEMAGTLVSCYPNAGLPDAETNTYGETPTSLAGSLERFVRNGWLNIIGGCCGTTPEHIRAIAQMVEGRPPRGHRAERHSYYSGIELVEATDDNRPLLVGERTNEVGSRAFKRLINEEKFEEASEIG
;
A
#
# COMPACT_ATOMS: atom_id res chain seq x y z
N ALA A 1 20.79 8.78 -4.59
CA ALA A 1 21.01 9.61 -3.38
C ALA A 1 22.04 8.97 -2.43
N PHE A 2 21.79 7.78 -1.86
CA PHE A 2 22.67 7.17 -0.83
C PHE A 2 24.14 7.00 -1.23
N ARG A 3 24.42 6.59 -2.48
CA ARG A 3 25.80 6.54 -3.00
C ARG A 3 26.55 7.88 -2.91
N LYS A 4 25.85 9.01 -3.06
CA LYS A 4 26.44 10.35 -2.92
C LYS A 4 26.65 10.74 -1.44
N LEU A 5 25.80 10.24 -0.54
CA LEU A 5 25.86 10.53 0.90
C LEU A 5 26.87 9.63 1.65
N GLY A 6 27.24 8.48 1.10
CA GLY A 6 28.20 7.55 1.71
C GLY A 6 27.62 6.66 2.82
N TYR A 7 26.33 6.82 3.16
CA TYR A 7 25.61 5.98 4.12
C TYR A 7 24.17 5.72 3.64
N LYS A 8 23.57 4.66 4.19
CA LYS A 8 22.16 4.30 3.97
C LYS A 8 21.31 4.80 5.15
N LEU A 9 20.14 5.33 4.84
CA LEU A 9 19.11 5.65 5.83
C LEU A 9 17.96 4.65 5.71
N PRO A 10 17.31 4.25 6.82
CA PRO A 10 16.07 3.49 6.77
C PRO A 10 15.01 4.28 6.01
N VAL A 11 14.33 3.62 5.06
CA VAL A 11 13.27 4.25 4.26
C VAL A 11 11.94 3.65 4.65
N MET A 12 10.98 4.52 4.97
CA MET A 12 9.58 4.14 5.14
C MET A 12 8.79 4.61 3.92
N VAL A 13 7.92 3.75 3.41
CA VAL A 13 6.94 4.12 2.38
C VAL A 13 5.55 3.95 2.98
N SER A 14 4.68 4.92 2.72
CA SER A 14 3.28 4.82 3.11
C SER A 14 2.41 5.28 1.95
N GLY A 15 1.44 4.45 1.61
CA GLY A 15 0.42 4.74 0.61
C GLY A 15 -0.82 5.37 1.26
N THR A 16 -1.60 6.04 0.43
CA THR A 16 -2.94 6.52 0.78
C THR A 16 -3.93 5.80 -0.14
N ILE A 17 -4.95 5.17 0.43
CA ILE A 17 -6.01 4.49 -0.31
C ILE A 17 -7.28 5.31 -0.20
N GLU A 18 -7.87 5.65 -1.33
CA GLU A 18 -9.11 6.39 -1.41
C GLU A 18 -10.30 5.53 -0.96
N PRO A 19 -11.46 6.13 -0.60
CA PRO A 19 -12.63 5.38 -0.14
C PRO A 19 -13.17 4.32 -1.11
N PHE A 20 -12.80 4.38 -2.39
CA PHE A 20 -13.15 3.36 -3.39
C PHE A 20 -12.21 2.15 -3.41
N GLY A 21 -11.20 2.09 -2.51
CA GLY A 21 -10.40 0.89 -2.25
C GLY A 21 -9.08 0.78 -3.01
N ALA A 22 -8.65 1.84 -3.70
CA ALA A 22 -7.35 1.90 -4.37
C ALA A 22 -6.68 3.27 -4.21
N MET A 23 -5.40 3.36 -4.58
CA MET A 23 -4.69 4.64 -4.64
C MET A 23 -5.29 5.55 -5.71
N LEU A 24 -4.92 6.84 -5.69
CA LEU A 24 -5.39 7.83 -6.68
C LEU A 24 -5.18 7.40 -8.14
N ALA A 25 -4.07 6.72 -8.43
CA ALA A 25 -3.75 6.18 -9.76
C ALA A 25 -4.38 4.80 -10.04
N GLY A 26 -5.28 4.32 -9.17
CA GLY A 26 -5.98 3.03 -9.28
C GLY A 26 -5.23 1.85 -8.67
N GLN A 27 -3.98 2.00 -8.23
CA GLN A 27 -3.19 0.86 -7.75
C GLN A 27 -3.73 0.28 -6.43
N THR A 28 -3.87 -1.04 -6.36
CA THR A 28 -4.37 -1.75 -5.17
C THR A 28 -3.27 -1.98 -4.12
N ALA A 29 -3.66 -2.29 -2.88
CA ALA A 29 -2.73 -2.43 -1.74
C ALA A 29 -1.71 -3.56 -1.91
N ASP A 30 -2.15 -4.69 -2.45
CA ASP A 30 -1.31 -5.84 -2.81
C ASP A 30 -0.34 -5.52 -3.96
N ALA A 31 -0.81 -4.84 -5.01
CA ALA A 31 0.01 -4.41 -6.13
C ALA A 31 1.10 -3.43 -5.68
N LEU A 32 0.81 -2.54 -4.71
CA LEU A 32 1.83 -1.70 -4.07
C LEU A 32 2.92 -2.54 -3.40
N VAL A 33 2.52 -3.53 -2.59
CA VAL A 33 3.46 -4.40 -1.86
C VAL A 33 4.36 -5.11 -2.86
N ALA A 34 3.79 -5.77 -3.86
CA ALA A 34 4.55 -6.44 -4.92
C ALA A 34 5.51 -5.49 -5.65
N SER A 35 5.05 -4.28 -5.97
CA SER A 35 5.85 -3.25 -6.65
C SER A 35 7.08 -2.82 -5.84
N LEU A 36 7.03 -2.89 -4.50
CA LEU A 36 8.09 -2.40 -3.61
C LEU A 36 8.86 -3.52 -2.89
N GLN A 37 8.49 -4.79 -3.07
CA GLN A 37 9.14 -5.94 -2.43
C GLN A 37 10.65 -6.05 -2.71
N HIS A 38 11.10 -5.53 -3.85
CA HIS A 38 12.51 -5.54 -4.24
C HIS A 38 13.35 -4.44 -3.57
N VAL A 39 12.71 -3.51 -2.85
CA VAL A 39 13.36 -2.36 -2.20
C VAL A 39 13.63 -2.68 -0.73
N ASP A 40 14.83 -2.36 -0.26
CA ASP A 40 15.27 -2.49 1.13
C ASP A 40 14.62 -1.38 2.00
N LEU A 41 13.35 -1.59 2.36
CA LEU A 41 12.55 -0.67 3.16
C LEU A 41 12.49 -1.10 4.63
N LEU A 42 12.50 -0.10 5.52
CA LEU A 42 12.20 -0.31 6.93
C LEU A 42 10.74 -0.70 7.11
N SER A 43 9.82 0.06 6.51
CA SER A 43 8.39 -0.21 6.59
C SER A 43 7.65 0.11 5.29
N LEU A 44 6.55 -0.61 5.10
CA LEU A 44 5.52 -0.32 4.11
C LEU A 44 4.16 -0.32 4.82
N GLY A 45 3.30 0.65 4.51
CA GLY A 45 2.01 0.72 5.15
C GLY A 45 1.11 1.79 4.58
N LEU A 46 0.15 2.24 5.39
CA LEU A 46 -0.86 3.19 4.95
C LEU A 46 -1.04 4.36 5.91
N ASN A 47 -1.44 5.50 5.35
CA ASN A 47 -1.77 6.70 6.10
C ASN A 47 -2.91 7.49 5.47
N CYS A 48 -3.42 8.45 6.24
CA CYS A 48 -4.44 9.39 5.77
C CYS A 48 -5.72 8.70 5.24
N ALA A 49 -6.37 9.36 4.27
CA ALA A 49 -7.66 9.07 3.65
C ALA A 49 -8.83 8.95 4.62
N THR A 50 -8.92 7.81 5.29
CA THR A 50 -10.11 7.36 5.99
C THR A 50 -9.80 6.95 7.42
N GLY A 51 -10.84 6.75 8.23
CA GLY A 51 -10.70 6.11 9.54
C GLY A 51 -10.22 4.65 9.42
N PRO A 52 -9.86 4.01 10.54
CA PRO A 52 -9.34 2.64 10.55
C PRO A 52 -10.23 1.62 9.83
N GLU A 53 -11.56 1.79 9.85
CA GLU A 53 -12.53 0.83 9.26
C GLU A 53 -12.24 0.51 7.79
N PHE A 54 -12.13 1.55 6.96
CA PHE A 54 -11.83 1.42 5.54
C PHE A 54 -10.43 0.85 5.26
N MET A 55 -9.48 1.00 6.20
CA MET A 55 -8.11 0.49 6.03
C MET A 55 -7.97 -0.99 6.38
N THR A 56 -9.00 -1.60 6.99
CA THR A 56 -8.91 -2.94 7.59
C THR A 56 -8.44 -4.01 6.61
N ASP A 57 -9.13 -4.14 5.48
CA ASP A 57 -8.79 -5.16 4.49
C ASP A 57 -7.44 -4.89 3.84
N HIS A 58 -7.13 -3.63 3.55
CA HIS A 58 -5.85 -3.26 2.95
C HIS A 58 -4.66 -3.51 3.89
N ILE A 59 -4.80 -3.19 5.18
CA ILE A 59 -3.78 -3.51 6.19
C ILE A 59 -3.62 -5.01 6.37
N ARG A 60 -4.71 -5.78 6.33
CA ARG A 60 -4.64 -7.25 6.38
C ARG A 60 -3.89 -7.82 5.18
N THR A 61 -4.20 -7.35 3.97
CA THR A 61 -3.47 -7.72 2.74
C THR A 61 -1.98 -7.38 2.83
N ILE A 62 -1.65 -6.15 3.26
CA ILE A 62 -0.25 -5.73 3.45
C ILE A 62 0.43 -6.61 4.51
N HIS A 63 -0.24 -6.90 5.63
CA HIS A 63 0.28 -7.75 6.69
C HIS A 63 0.65 -9.15 6.19
N GLU A 64 -0.20 -9.75 5.35
CA GLU A 64 -0.03 -11.09 4.78
C GLU A 64 1.15 -11.14 3.78
N MET A 65 1.36 -10.08 2.99
CA MET A 65 2.35 -10.06 1.92
C MET A 65 3.69 -9.40 2.27
N ALA A 66 3.72 -8.50 3.27
CA ALA A 66 4.88 -7.65 3.50
C ALA A 66 6.04 -8.38 4.16
N GLY A 67 7.19 -8.38 3.48
CA GLY A 67 8.49 -8.70 4.06
C GLY A 67 9.06 -7.58 4.95
N THR A 68 8.43 -6.42 5.01
CA THR A 68 8.89 -5.26 5.79
C THR A 68 8.14 -5.15 7.12
N LEU A 69 8.46 -4.12 7.93
CA LEU A 69 7.57 -3.71 9.02
C LEU A 69 6.30 -3.08 8.44
N VAL A 70 5.16 -3.29 9.09
CA VAL A 70 3.89 -2.71 8.65
C VAL A 70 3.55 -1.47 9.47
N SER A 71 3.25 -0.36 8.79
CA SER A 71 2.85 0.89 9.43
C SER A 71 1.39 1.27 9.16
N CYS A 72 0.71 1.84 10.14
CA CYS A 72 -0.63 2.41 9.94
C CYS A 72 -0.83 3.65 10.79
N TYR A 73 -1.16 4.78 10.16
CA TYR A 73 -1.42 6.04 10.87
C TYR A 73 -2.57 6.81 10.19
N PRO A 74 -3.85 6.49 10.54
CA PRO A 74 -5.05 7.04 9.93
C PRO A 74 -5.35 8.47 10.39
N ASN A 75 -6.32 9.11 9.73
CA ASN A 75 -6.93 10.35 10.21
C ASN A 75 -7.81 10.09 11.46
N ALA A 76 -8.11 11.14 12.22
CA ALA A 76 -9.13 11.11 13.28
C ALA A 76 -10.56 11.10 12.70
N GLY A 77 -10.86 10.09 11.89
CA GLY A 77 -12.12 9.97 11.15
C GLY A 77 -12.09 10.71 9.81
N LEU A 78 -13.26 10.76 9.17
CA LEU A 78 -13.46 11.56 7.95
C LEU A 78 -13.60 13.04 8.32
N PRO A 79 -13.05 13.97 7.52
CA PRO A 79 -13.27 15.39 7.74
C PRO A 79 -14.74 15.73 7.49
N ASP A 80 -15.30 16.57 8.34
CA ASP A 80 -16.61 17.16 8.14
C ASP A 80 -16.59 18.09 6.91
N ALA A 81 -17.55 17.92 6.00
CA ALA A 81 -17.53 18.60 4.70
C ALA A 81 -17.73 20.13 4.80
N GLU A 82 -18.36 20.62 5.88
CA GLU A 82 -18.68 22.04 6.05
C GLU A 82 -17.63 22.77 6.89
N THR A 83 -17.13 22.11 7.94
CA THR A 83 -16.22 22.68 8.92
C THR A 83 -14.77 22.27 8.72
N ASN A 84 -14.52 21.24 7.91
CA ASN A 84 -13.22 20.61 7.69
C ASN A 84 -12.54 20.15 9.00
N THR A 85 -13.37 19.84 10.02
CA THR A 85 -12.92 19.35 11.32
C THR A 85 -13.02 17.82 11.40
N TYR A 86 -12.28 17.23 12.35
CA TYR A 86 -12.24 15.79 12.55
C TYR A 86 -12.98 15.42 13.84
N GLY A 87 -13.88 14.43 13.75
CA GLY A 87 -14.81 14.10 14.82
C GLY A 87 -14.38 12.97 15.74
N GLU A 88 -13.37 12.16 15.37
CA GLU A 88 -12.94 11.08 16.27
C GLU A 88 -12.24 11.61 17.50
N THR A 89 -12.50 10.94 18.62
CA THR A 89 -11.88 11.22 19.92
C THR A 89 -10.63 10.35 20.10
N PRO A 90 -9.74 10.71 21.04
CA PRO A 90 -8.59 9.86 21.40
C PRO A 90 -8.97 8.41 21.70
N THR A 91 -10.05 8.21 22.45
CA THR A 91 -10.52 6.89 22.88
C THR A 91 -11.12 6.10 21.71
N SER A 92 -11.95 6.74 20.87
CA SER A 92 -12.55 6.06 19.72
C SER A 92 -11.49 5.63 18.71
N LEU A 93 -10.50 6.50 18.43
CA LEU A 93 -9.46 6.20 17.45
C LEU A 93 -8.58 5.05 17.92
N ALA A 94 -8.16 5.09 19.19
CA ALA A 94 -7.39 4.02 19.80
C ALA A 94 -8.17 2.70 19.83
N GLY A 95 -9.47 2.73 20.15
CA GLY A 95 -10.34 1.56 20.12
C GLY A 95 -10.50 0.96 18.72
N SER A 96 -10.68 1.80 17.71
CA SER A 96 -10.76 1.38 16.31
C SER A 96 -9.45 0.76 15.80
N LEU A 97 -8.30 1.25 16.26
CA LEU A 97 -6.98 0.70 15.96
C LEU A 97 -6.65 -0.57 16.76
N GLU A 98 -7.32 -0.79 17.90
CA GLU A 98 -7.05 -1.91 18.79
C GLU A 98 -7.18 -3.26 18.08
N ARG A 99 -8.13 -3.41 17.15
CA ARG A 99 -8.29 -4.64 16.38
C ARG A 99 -7.06 -5.01 15.56
N PHE A 100 -6.36 -4.02 14.98
CA PHE A 100 -5.15 -4.26 14.19
C PHE A 100 -4.02 -4.78 15.07
N VAL A 101 -3.93 -4.23 16.28
CA VAL A 101 -2.92 -4.64 17.25
C VAL A 101 -3.25 -6.01 17.84
N ARG A 102 -4.52 -6.29 18.15
CA ARG A 102 -4.97 -7.61 18.64
C ARG A 102 -4.71 -8.73 17.64
N ASN A 103 -4.88 -8.44 16.34
CA ASN A 103 -4.58 -9.39 15.28
C ASN A 103 -3.08 -9.46 14.94
N GLY A 104 -2.23 -8.63 15.56
CA GLY A 104 -0.79 -8.63 15.33
C GLY A 104 -0.41 -8.12 13.93
N TRP A 105 -1.15 -7.18 13.37
CA TRP A 105 -0.95 -6.72 11.98
C TRP A 105 0.07 -5.58 11.82
N LEU A 106 0.41 -4.88 12.90
CA LEU A 106 1.20 -3.65 12.83
C LEU A 106 2.53 -3.76 13.59
N ASN A 107 3.51 -3.01 13.12
CA ASN A 107 4.78 -2.75 13.80
C ASN A 107 4.89 -1.28 14.22
N ILE A 108 4.36 -0.36 13.42
CA ILE A 108 4.38 1.08 13.65
C ILE A 108 2.95 1.60 13.58
N ILE A 109 2.54 2.35 14.60
CA ILE A 109 1.19 2.90 14.71
C ILE A 109 1.25 4.38 15.06
N GLY A 110 0.31 5.17 14.55
CA GLY A 110 0.26 6.60 14.83
C GLY A 110 -1.02 7.25 14.35
N GLY A 111 -0.92 8.54 14.05
CA GLY A 111 -2.02 9.37 13.58
C GLY A 111 -1.60 10.31 12.45
N CYS A 112 -2.57 10.69 11.61
CA CYS A 112 -2.42 11.66 10.52
C CYS A 112 -3.30 12.88 10.80
N CYS A 113 -4.14 13.32 9.86
CA CYS A 113 -4.91 14.56 9.98
C CYS A 113 -5.95 14.45 11.10
N GLY A 114 -6.12 15.53 11.86
CA GLY A 114 -7.03 15.60 13.00
C GLY A 114 -6.52 14.93 14.28
N THR A 115 -5.43 14.17 14.22
CA THR A 115 -4.85 13.57 15.43
C THR A 115 -4.06 14.59 16.25
N THR A 116 -4.11 14.44 17.57
CA THR A 116 -3.50 15.35 18.56
C THR A 116 -2.60 14.57 19.51
N PRO A 117 -1.79 15.23 20.36
CA PRO A 117 -1.03 14.55 21.41
C PRO A 117 -1.89 13.64 22.31
N GLU A 118 -3.15 14.01 22.57
CA GLU A 118 -4.11 13.19 23.33
C GLU A 118 -4.41 11.87 22.61
N HIS A 119 -4.60 11.92 21.28
CA HIS A 119 -4.78 10.72 20.46
C HIS A 119 -3.54 9.83 20.52
N ILE A 120 -2.35 10.40 20.38
CA ILE A 120 -1.10 9.64 20.45
C ILE A 120 -0.91 9.00 21.83
N ARG A 121 -1.26 9.70 22.92
CA ARG A 121 -1.24 9.12 24.28
C ARG A 121 -2.19 7.94 24.41
N ALA A 122 -3.41 8.05 23.91
CA ALA A 122 -4.39 6.96 23.94
C ALA A 122 -3.92 5.75 23.10
N ILE A 123 -3.35 5.98 21.92
CA ILE A 123 -2.76 4.92 21.09
C ILE A 123 -1.59 4.25 21.81
N ALA A 124 -0.68 5.03 22.41
CA ALA A 124 0.47 4.52 23.16
C ALA A 124 0.05 3.64 24.34
N GLN A 125 -0.95 4.08 25.11
CA GLN A 125 -1.53 3.29 26.20
C GLN A 125 -2.19 2.00 25.69
N MET A 126 -2.92 2.07 24.57
CA MET A 126 -3.58 0.92 23.98
C MET A 126 -2.59 -0.17 23.53
N VAL A 127 -1.41 0.22 23.01
CA VAL A 127 -0.39 -0.74 22.54
C VAL A 127 0.59 -1.19 23.63
N GLU A 128 0.53 -0.61 24.83
CA GLU A 128 1.47 -0.93 25.90
C GLU A 128 1.46 -2.43 26.26
N GLY A 129 2.65 -3.02 26.32
CA GLY A 129 2.82 -4.45 26.61
C GLY A 129 2.43 -5.41 25.47
N ARG A 130 2.00 -4.92 24.30
CA ARG A 130 1.62 -5.76 23.16
C ARG A 130 2.81 -5.99 22.22
N PRO A 131 3.06 -7.24 21.79
CA PRO A 131 4.15 -7.52 20.87
C PRO A 131 3.85 -6.94 19.48
N PRO A 132 4.85 -6.41 18.76
CA PRO A 132 4.68 -6.01 17.37
C PRO A 132 4.48 -7.24 16.47
N ARG A 133 3.93 -7.02 15.28
CA ARG A 133 3.81 -8.04 14.22
C ARG A 133 5.12 -8.81 14.01
N GLY A 134 5.02 -10.14 13.98
CA GLY A 134 6.11 -11.02 13.55
C GLY A 134 6.29 -11.02 12.03
N HIS A 135 7.54 -11.06 11.57
CA HIS A 135 7.86 -11.09 10.15
C HIS A 135 7.64 -12.49 9.57
N ARG A 136 6.86 -12.60 8.48
CA ARG A 136 6.66 -13.83 7.72
C ARG A 136 6.85 -13.51 6.24
N ALA A 137 7.98 -13.92 5.68
CA ALA A 137 8.23 -13.83 4.24
C ALA A 137 8.04 -15.21 3.62
N GLU A 138 6.87 -15.45 3.03
CA GLU A 138 6.70 -16.54 2.09
C GLU A 138 7.22 -16.13 0.72
N ARG A 139 7.83 -17.07 0.00
CA ARG A 139 8.34 -16.80 -1.34
C ARG A 139 7.23 -17.04 -2.35
N HIS A 140 6.71 -15.94 -2.88
CA HIS A 140 5.72 -15.93 -3.95
C HIS A 140 6.29 -15.22 -5.17
N SER A 141 5.74 -15.51 -6.35
CA SER A 141 6.07 -14.80 -7.58
C SER A 141 4.92 -13.86 -7.91
N TYR A 142 5.12 -12.59 -7.58
CA TYR A 142 4.17 -11.52 -7.87
C TYR A 142 4.65 -10.68 -9.06
N TYR A 143 3.70 -10.30 -9.90
CA TYR A 143 3.85 -9.28 -10.93
C TYR A 143 2.81 -8.19 -10.66
N SER A 144 3.15 -6.95 -10.93
CA SER A 144 2.24 -5.84 -10.60
C SER A 144 2.29 -4.74 -11.66
N GLY A 145 1.11 -4.26 -12.01
CA GLY A 145 0.88 -2.96 -12.63
C GLY A 145 0.00 -2.13 -11.71
N ILE A 146 -1.21 -1.79 -12.17
CA ILE A 146 -2.28 -1.27 -11.32
C ILE A 146 -2.80 -2.38 -10.39
N GLU A 147 -2.93 -3.59 -10.92
CA GLU A 147 -3.40 -4.79 -10.21
C GLU A 147 -2.26 -5.79 -9.99
N LEU A 148 -2.50 -6.73 -9.06
CA LEU A 148 -1.60 -7.84 -8.79
C LEU A 148 -1.89 -9.03 -9.73
N VAL A 149 -0.83 -9.66 -10.22
CA VAL A 149 -0.87 -11.01 -10.78
C VAL A 149 0.07 -11.89 -9.96
N GLU A 150 -0.49 -12.83 -9.20
CA GLU A 150 0.28 -13.86 -8.49
C GLU A 150 0.41 -15.11 -9.35
N ALA A 151 1.61 -15.67 -9.48
CA ALA A 151 1.84 -16.92 -10.20
C ALA A 151 1.78 -18.12 -9.25
N THR A 152 0.63 -18.78 -9.22
CA THR A 152 0.40 -20.01 -8.45
C THR A 152 0.52 -21.24 -9.34
N ASP A 153 0.51 -22.45 -8.77
CA ASP A 153 0.50 -23.67 -9.59
C ASP A 153 -0.87 -23.88 -10.28
N ASP A 154 -1.95 -23.34 -9.71
CA ASP A 154 -3.32 -23.50 -10.21
C ASP A 154 -3.66 -22.59 -11.40
N ASN A 155 -2.90 -21.52 -11.63
CA ASN A 155 -3.17 -20.54 -12.69
C ASN A 155 -2.14 -20.53 -13.83
N ARG A 156 -1.27 -21.54 -13.88
CA ARG A 156 -0.27 -21.69 -14.94
C ARG A 156 -0.86 -22.40 -16.17
N PRO A 157 -0.43 -22.02 -17.39
CA PRO A 157 0.56 -20.99 -17.68
C PRO A 157 -0.02 -19.57 -17.60
N LEU A 158 0.78 -18.63 -17.10
CA LEU A 158 0.49 -17.21 -17.27
C LEU A 158 0.78 -16.80 -18.72
N LEU A 159 -0.16 -16.10 -19.35
CA LEU A 159 -0.04 -15.65 -20.74
C LEU A 159 0.56 -14.24 -20.79
N VAL A 160 1.59 -14.05 -21.61
CA VAL A 160 2.23 -12.75 -21.85
C VAL A 160 2.00 -12.37 -23.31
N GLY A 161 1.34 -11.24 -23.55
CA GLY A 161 1.06 -10.74 -24.90
C GLY A 161 2.35 -10.37 -25.65
N GLU A 162 2.52 -10.90 -26.86
CA GLU A 162 3.73 -10.66 -27.68
C GLU A 162 3.56 -9.56 -28.75
N ARG A 163 2.34 -9.03 -28.92
CA ARG A 163 1.95 -8.21 -30.08
C ARG A 163 2.50 -6.79 -30.06
N THR A 164 2.83 -6.25 -28.88
CA THR A 164 3.47 -4.94 -28.69
C THR A 164 4.99 -5.03 -28.92
N ASN A 165 5.38 -5.56 -30.08
CA ASN A 165 6.76 -5.83 -30.48
C ASN A 165 6.97 -5.43 -31.94
N GLU A 166 7.88 -4.50 -32.21
CA GLU A 166 8.15 -4.01 -33.57
C GLU A 166 8.72 -5.08 -34.53
N VAL A 167 9.37 -6.12 -34.00
CA VAL A 167 9.93 -7.20 -34.82
C VAL A 167 8.84 -8.20 -35.22
N GLY A 168 7.97 -8.57 -34.28
CA GLY A 168 6.94 -9.59 -34.47
C GLY A 168 5.61 -9.06 -35.03
N SER A 169 5.30 -7.78 -34.85
CA SER A 169 4.01 -7.18 -35.21
C SER A 169 4.19 -6.06 -36.22
N ARG A 170 3.85 -6.36 -37.49
CA ARG A 170 3.87 -5.36 -38.58
C ARG A 170 2.95 -4.17 -38.28
N ALA A 171 1.81 -4.42 -37.65
CA ALA A 171 0.86 -3.37 -37.26
C ALA A 171 1.46 -2.45 -36.20
N PHE A 172 2.04 -3.01 -35.14
CA PHE A 172 2.66 -2.22 -34.06
C PHE A 172 3.84 -1.40 -34.56
N LYS A 173 4.75 -2.02 -35.34
CA LYS A 173 5.88 -1.32 -35.96
C LYS A 173 5.44 -0.11 -36.78
N ARG A 174 4.37 -0.26 -37.59
CA ARG A 174 3.86 0.85 -38.40
C ARG A 174 3.34 1.98 -37.51
N LEU A 175 2.52 1.67 -36.50
CA LEU A 175 1.94 2.68 -35.62
C LEU A 175 3.00 3.43 -34.81
N ILE A 176 4.03 2.73 -34.30
CA ILE A 176 5.14 3.37 -33.58
C ILE A 176 5.96 4.28 -34.51
N ASN A 177 6.29 3.84 -35.73
CA ASN A 177 7.01 4.67 -36.70
C ASN A 177 6.21 5.90 -37.16
N GLU A 178 4.88 5.81 -37.15
CA GLU A 178 3.96 6.91 -37.46
C GLU A 178 3.63 7.77 -36.22
N GLU A 179 4.24 7.48 -35.06
CA GLU A 179 3.99 8.13 -33.76
C GLU A 179 2.52 8.10 -33.31
N LYS A 180 1.76 7.10 -33.76
CA LYS A 180 0.35 6.87 -33.41
C LYS A 180 0.23 6.06 -32.12
N PHE A 181 0.67 6.65 -31.01
CA PHE A 181 0.76 5.95 -29.72
C PHE A 181 -0.60 5.50 -29.15
N GLU A 182 -1.66 6.28 -29.36
CA GLU A 182 -3.01 5.94 -28.90
C GLU A 182 -3.59 4.73 -29.65
N GLU A 183 -3.41 4.66 -30.97
CA GLU A 183 -3.78 3.45 -31.73
C GLU A 183 -2.87 2.27 -31.37
N ALA A 184 -1.61 2.52 -31.03
CA ALA A 184 -0.66 1.47 -30.66
C ALA A 184 -0.98 0.83 -29.31
N SER A 185 -1.58 1.55 -28.36
CA SER A 185 -1.99 0.99 -27.07
C SER A 185 -3.13 -0.04 -27.18
N GLU A 186 -3.90 0.01 -28.26
CA GLU A 186 -5.02 -0.91 -28.52
C GLU A 186 -4.60 -2.24 -29.20
N ILE A 187 -3.30 -2.44 -29.48
CA ILE A 187 -2.79 -3.68 -30.12
C ILE A 187 -2.68 -4.86 -29.16
N GLY A 188 -2.56 -4.58 -27.86
CA GLY A 188 -2.32 -5.52 -26.77
C GLY A 188 -3.34 -6.64 -26.66
#